data_AF-A0A9X0JTY3-F1
#
_entry.id   AF-A0A9X0JTY3-F1
#
_cell.length_a   1.000
_cell.length_b   1.000
_cell.length_c   1.000
_cell.angle_alpha   90.00
_cell.angle_beta   90.00
_cell.angle_gamma   90.00
#
_symmetry.space_group_name_H-M   'P 1'
#
loop_
_entity.id
_entity.type
_entity.pdbx_description
1 polymer ?
#
loop_
_entity_poly.entity_id
_entity_poly.type
_entity_poly.pdbx_seq_one_letter_code
_entity_poly.pdbx_strand_id
1 'polypeptide(L)'
;MSEMTLEKLKGWSSTERYSNGYYRKVYNLIETLSESGILQTLDKGHVFYPQNIFLEEEDVEFLFISERYISICNIDEQGDVHVQTLSLKEINKVELLKLNPEKRTAELIVYINNEEPIILSNEKDTNEHWGRKFYDLILEIYSVLKVK
;
A
#
# COMPACT_ATOMS: atom_id res chain seq x y z
N MET A 1 -0.93 2.79 -20.39
CA MET A 1 -0.99 3.74 -19.26
C MET A 1 -0.39 3.07 -18.05
N SER A 2 0.63 3.69 -17.46
CA SER A 2 1.63 3.03 -16.63
C SER A 2 1.10 2.69 -15.21
N GLU A 3 1.25 1.45 -14.78
CA GLU A 3 0.98 0.94 -13.42
C GLU A 3 1.88 1.62 -12.38
N MET A 4 1.40 1.88 -11.16
CA MET A 4 2.26 2.39 -10.08
C MET A 4 3.13 1.23 -9.60
N THR A 5 4.43 1.29 -9.91
CA THR A 5 5.41 0.30 -9.44
C THR A 5 6.32 0.95 -8.42
N LEU A 6 6.93 0.13 -7.56
CA LEU A 6 7.89 0.61 -6.58
C LEU A 6 9.07 1.36 -7.24
N GLU A 7 9.52 0.91 -8.41
CA GLU A 7 10.57 1.59 -9.19
C GLU A 7 10.16 3.00 -9.64
N LYS A 8 8.92 3.16 -10.12
CA LYS A 8 8.40 4.48 -10.51
C LYS A 8 8.24 5.37 -9.31
N LEU A 9 7.75 4.82 -8.20
CA LEU A 9 7.59 5.57 -6.97
C LEU A 9 8.97 6.04 -6.44
N LYS A 10 9.99 5.18 -6.51
CA LYS A 10 11.37 5.53 -6.18
C LYS A 10 11.90 6.66 -7.05
N GLY A 11 11.71 6.57 -8.37
CA GLY A 11 12.15 7.61 -9.30
C GLY A 11 11.48 8.96 -9.04
N TRP A 12 10.18 8.94 -8.77
CA TRP A 12 9.42 10.15 -8.47
C TRP A 12 9.81 10.77 -7.12
N SER A 13 9.83 9.97 -6.03
CA SER A 13 10.22 10.45 -4.71
C SER A 13 11.67 10.93 -4.64
N SER A 14 12.58 10.33 -5.43
CA SER A 14 13.98 10.77 -5.55
C SER A 14 14.11 12.19 -6.10
N THR A 15 13.17 12.60 -6.96
CA THR A 15 13.13 13.95 -7.54
C THR A 15 12.54 14.95 -6.55
N GLU A 16 11.43 14.59 -5.91
CA GLU A 16 10.67 15.48 -5.01
C GLU A 16 11.29 15.66 -3.61
N ARG A 17 12.13 14.72 -3.13
CA ARG A 17 12.71 14.73 -1.76
C ARG A 17 13.52 15.99 -1.39
N TYR A 18 13.99 16.73 -2.39
CA TYR A 18 14.80 17.94 -2.19
C TYR A 18 13.93 19.16 -1.85
N SER A 19 12.69 19.19 -2.33
CA SER A 19 11.73 20.27 -2.12
C SER A 19 10.64 19.91 -1.11
N ASN A 20 10.43 18.62 -0.82
CA ASN A 20 9.34 18.17 0.03
C ASN A 20 9.79 17.13 1.07
N GLY A 21 9.55 17.43 2.36
CA GLY A 21 9.87 16.56 3.49
C GLY A 21 9.08 15.24 3.49
N TYR A 22 7.83 15.27 3.02
CA TYR A 22 7.00 14.08 2.85
C TYR A 22 7.64 13.11 1.84
N TYR A 23 7.96 13.57 0.63
CA TYR A 23 8.60 12.69 -0.37
C TYR A 23 10.03 12.29 0.01
N ARG A 24 10.69 13.02 0.92
CA ARG A 24 11.93 12.56 1.55
C ARG A 24 11.68 11.35 2.45
N LYS A 25 10.63 11.35 3.28
CA LYS A 25 10.23 10.17 4.08
C LYS A 25 9.92 8.98 3.17
N VAL A 26 9.12 9.19 2.12
CA VAL A 26 8.81 8.17 1.10
C VAL A 26 10.08 7.58 0.49
N TYR A 27 11.01 8.43 0.04
CA TYR A 27 12.26 7.97 -0.55
C TYR A 27 13.10 7.16 0.44
N ASN A 28 13.21 7.64 1.68
CA ASN A 28 13.96 6.95 2.74
C ASN A 28 13.35 5.58 3.07
N LEU A 29 12.02 5.47 3.14
CA LEU A 29 11.34 4.19 3.32
C LEU A 29 11.73 3.20 2.21
N ILE A 30 11.66 3.63 0.94
CA ILE A 30 12.02 2.78 -0.20
C ILE A 30 13.50 2.36 -0.15
N GLU A 31 14.42 3.28 0.12
CA GLU A 31 15.85 2.96 0.22
C GLU A 31 16.13 1.99 1.36
N THR A 32 15.61 2.24 2.55
CA THR A 32 15.84 1.37 3.72
C THR A 32 15.31 -0.04 3.46
N LEU A 33 14.11 -0.18 2.89
CA LEU A 33 13.59 -1.50 2.50
C LEU A 33 14.43 -2.17 1.39
N SER A 34 15.01 -1.38 0.49
CA SER A 34 15.88 -1.88 -0.58
C SER A 34 17.23 -2.37 -0.05
N GLU A 35 17.89 -1.56 0.78
CA GLU A 35 19.22 -1.81 1.33
C GLU A 35 19.20 -2.95 2.35
N SER A 36 18.12 -3.09 3.11
CA SER A 36 17.90 -4.23 4.01
C SER A 36 17.59 -5.55 3.30
N GLY A 37 17.32 -5.52 1.99
CA GLY A 37 16.94 -6.68 1.20
C GLY A 37 15.48 -7.12 1.35
N ILE A 38 14.67 -6.41 2.14
CA ILE A 38 13.25 -6.72 2.35
C ILE A 38 12.47 -6.66 1.04
N LEU A 39 12.74 -5.69 0.17
CA LEU A 39 12.05 -5.63 -1.13
C LEU A 39 12.29 -6.88 -2.00
N GLN A 40 13.44 -7.53 -1.87
CA GLN A 40 13.76 -8.73 -2.66
C GLN A 40 12.86 -9.92 -2.27
N THR A 41 12.35 -9.94 -1.03
CA THR A 41 11.41 -10.97 -0.55
C THR A 41 9.95 -10.62 -0.86
N LEU A 42 9.63 -9.32 -0.95
CA LEU A 42 8.26 -8.82 -1.16
C LEU A 42 7.89 -8.56 -2.63
N ASP A 43 8.85 -8.41 -3.55
CA ASP A 43 8.54 -7.99 -4.93
C ASP A 43 7.93 -9.12 -5.79
N LYS A 44 8.22 -10.39 -5.48
CA LYS A 44 7.72 -11.52 -6.28
C LYS A 44 6.32 -11.95 -5.86
N GLY A 45 5.33 -11.77 -6.74
CA GLY A 45 3.97 -12.29 -6.58
C GLY A 45 3.14 -11.56 -5.52
N HIS A 46 3.51 -10.33 -5.17
CA HIS A 46 2.73 -9.48 -4.30
C HIS A 46 2.06 -8.37 -5.10
N VAL A 47 0.85 -8.00 -4.68
CA VAL A 47 0.21 -6.75 -5.10
C VAL A 47 0.73 -5.63 -4.20
N PHE A 48 1.30 -4.59 -4.81
CA PHE A 48 1.81 -3.43 -4.10
C PHE A 48 0.74 -2.33 -4.01
N TYR A 49 0.47 -1.85 -2.80
CA TYR A 49 -0.47 -0.77 -2.53
C TYR A 49 0.21 0.33 -1.69
N PRO A 50 0.55 1.49 -2.30
CA PRO A 50 1.15 2.61 -1.60
C PRO A 50 0.08 3.53 -1.01
N GLN A 51 -0.42 3.17 0.18
CA GLN A 51 -1.44 3.94 0.88
C GLN A 51 -0.93 5.34 1.25
N ASN A 52 -1.81 6.32 1.07
CA ASN A 52 -1.60 7.74 1.40
C ASN A 52 -0.48 8.44 0.63
N ILE A 53 0.09 7.84 -0.43
CA ILE A 53 1.30 8.31 -1.11
C ILE A 53 1.22 9.71 -1.73
N PHE A 54 0.02 10.26 -1.85
CA PHE A 54 -0.26 11.60 -2.39
C PHE A 54 -0.87 12.55 -1.36
N LEU A 55 -0.91 12.14 -0.08
CA LEU A 55 -1.55 12.86 1.02
C LEU A 55 -0.45 13.27 1.99
N GLU A 56 0.09 14.47 1.80
CA GLU A 56 1.31 14.90 2.49
C GLU A 56 1.14 15.10 4.01
N GLU A 57 -0.11 15.20 4.47
CA GLU A 57 -0.49 15.35 5.88
C GLU A 57 -0.74 13.99 6.59
N GLU A 58 -0.73 12.89 5.85
CA GLU A 58 -0.99 11.54 6.35
C GLU A 58 0.29 10.70 6.37
N ASP A 59 0.35 9.70 7.24
CA ASP A 59 1.47 8.76 7.25
C ASP A 59 1.41 7.83 6.03
N VAL A 60 2.56 7.66 5.37
CA VAL A 60 2.70 6.77 4.22
C VAL A 60 2.85 5.33 4.67
N GLU A 61 2.06 4.44 4.07
CA GLU A 61 2.16 3.01 4.31
C GLU A 61 2.27 2.24 3.00
N PHE A 62 3.20 1.31 2.95
CA PHE A 62 3.37 0.38 1.84
C PHE A 62 2.86 -0.98 2.22
N LEU A 63 1.82 -1.44 1.52
CA LEU A 63 1.30 -2.78 1.69
C LEU A 63 1.75 -3.66 0.53
N PHE A 64 2.27 -4.83 0.86
CA PHE A 64 2.61 -5.90 -0.07
C PHE A 64 1.74 -7.12 0.26
N ILE A 65 0.80 -7.43 -0.63
CA ILE A 65 -0.20 -8.48 -0.39
C ILE A 65 0.09 -9.68 -1.28
N SER A 66 0.32 -10.85 -0.68
CA SER A 66 0.43 -12.13 -1.39
C SER A 66 -0.70 -13.09 -0.98
N GLU A 67 -0.72 -14.28 -1.58
CA GLU A 67 -1.60 -15.39 -1.19
C GLU A 67 -1.32 -15.95 0.22
N ARG A 68 -0.24 -15.52 0.89
CA ARG A 68 0.20 -16.10 2.17
C ARG A 68 0.26 -15.11 3.31
N TYR A 69 0.62 -13.87 3.02
CA TYR A 69 0.79 -12.84 4.03
C TYR A 69 0.56 -11.44 3.45
N ILE A 70 0.27 -10.50 4.35
CA ILE A 70 0.27 -9.06 4.10
C ILE A 70 1.46 -8.49 4.85
N SER A 71 2.38 -7.83 4.14
CA SER A 71 3.45 -7.05 4.77
C SER A 71 3.12 -5.58 4.70
N ILE A 72 3.20 -4.89 5.84
CA ILE A 72 2.94 -3.46 6.01
C ILE A 72 4.26 -2.81 6.39
N CYS A 73 4.65 -1.76 5.67
CA CYS A 73 5.87 -1.02 5.91
C CYS A 73 5.59 0.47 6.03
N ASN A 74 6.09 1.10 7.08
CA ASN A 74 5.98 2.55 7.27
C ASN A 74 7.28 3.10 7.88
N ILE A 75 7.37 4.43 7.96
CA ILE A 75 8.52 5.14 8.52
C ILE A 75 8.02 6.19 9.50
N ASP A 76 8.59 6.23 10.71
CA ASP A 76 8.20 7.20 11.72
C ASP A 76 8.89 8.56 11.56
N GLU A 77 8.59 9.49 12.46
CA GLU A 77 9.17 10.83 12.45
C GLU A 77 10.69 10.85 12.72
N GLN A 78 11.20 9.84 13.43
CA GLN A 78 12.61 9.66 13.72
C GLN A 78 13.36 9.06 12.52
N GLY A 79 12.64 8.51 11.55
CA GLY A 79 13.17 7.87 10.36
C GLY A 79 13.39 6.37 10.52
N ASP A 80 12.92 5.77 11.62
CA ASP A 80 12.96 4.34 11.80
C ASP A 80 11.87 3.68 10.95
N VAL A 81 12.25 2.63 10.21
CA VAL A 81 11.35 1.88 9.34
C VAL A 81 10.80 0.68 10.08
N HIS A 82 9.47 0.60 10.17
CA HIS A 82 8.76 -0.52 10.77
C HIS A 82 8.22 -1.43 9.68
N VAL A 83 8.38 -2.75 9.89
CA VAL A 83 7.86 -3.78 8.99
C VAL A 83 7.08 -4.79 9.80
N GLN A 84 5.78 -4.86 9.56
CA GLN A 84 4.88 -5.86 10.13
C GLN A 84 4.50 -6.87 9.05
N THR A 85 4.39 -8.14 9.39
CA THR A 85 3.89 -9.19 8.48
C THR A 85 2.80 -9.98 9.15
N LEU A 86 1.64 -10.03 8.50
CA LEU A 86 0.41 -10.66 8.98
C LEU A 86 0.11 -11.88 8.12
N SER A 87 -0.20 -13.00 8.76
CA SER A 87 -0.54 -14.23 8.05
C SER A 87 -1.97 -14.16 7.54
N LEU A 88 -2.27 -14.59 6.31
CA LEU A 88 -3.67 -14.62 5.84
C LEU A 88 -4.57 -15.56 6.67
N LYS A 89 -3.97 -16.48 7.45
CA LYS A 89 -4.70 -17.32 8.42
C LYS A 89 -5.31 -16.52 9.57
N GLU A 90 -4.78 -15.33 9.84
CA GLU A 90 -5.27 -14.42 10.88
C GLU A 90 -6.42 -13.54 10.36
N ILE A 91 -6.70 -13.55 9.05
CA ILE A 91 -7.82 -12.82 8.45
C ILE A 91 -9.13 -13.56 8.71
N ASN A 92 -9.98 -12.90 9.49
CA ASN A 92 -11.33 -13.34 9.82
C ASN A 92 -12.30 -13.15 8.66
N LYS A 93 -12.26 -11.97 8.05
CA LYS A 93 -13.25 -11.54 7.06
C LYS A 93 -12.64 -10.49 6.15
N VAL A 94 -13.11 -10.48 4.90
CA VAL A 94 -12.88 -9.39 3.95
C VAL A 94 -14.23 -8.87 3.46
N GLU A 95 -14.40 -7.56 3.46
CA GLU A 95 -15.61 -6.88 2.99
C GLU A 95 -15.26 -5.86 1.92
N LEU A 96 -15.96 -5.94 0.79
CA LEU A 96 -15.88 -4.95 -0.26
C LEU A 96 -17.11 -4.04 -0.18
N LEU A 97 -16.89 -2.80 0.21
CA LEU A 97 -17.88 -1.75 0.38
C LEU A 97 -17.76 -0.71 -0.73
N LYS A 98 -18.81 0.12 -0.89
CA LYS A 98 -18.86 1.25 -1.84
C LYS A 98 -18.46 0.89 -3.28
N LEU A 99 -18.61 -0.37 -3.66
CA LEU A 99 -18.26 -0.86 -4.99
C LEU A 99 -19.20 -0.26 -6.04
N ASN A 100 -18.68 0.66 -6.85
CA ASN A 100 -19.39 1.23 -7.98
C ASN A 100 -18.49 1.19 -9.24
N PRO A 101 -18.77 0.30 -10.21
CA PRO A 101 -17.99 0.19 -11.43
C PRO A 101 -18.05 1.43 -12.35
N GLU A 102 -19.18 2.15 -12.35
CA GLU A 102 -19.37 3.36 -13.17
C GLU A 102 -18.53 4.51 -12.63
N LYS A 103 -18.57 4.71 -11.31
CA LYS A 103 -17.79 5.76 -10.62
C LYS A 103 -16.35 5.33 -10.32
N ARG A 104 -16.03 4.05 -10.51
CA ARG A 104 -14.73 3.45 -10.13
C ARG A 104 -14.40 3.70 -8.66
N THR A 105 -15.36 3.43 -7.78
CA THR A 105 -15.17 3.53 -6.31
C THR A 105 -15.20 2.14 -5.70
N ALA A 106 -14.33 1.91 -4.71
CA ALA A 106 -14.26 0.69 -3.92
C ALA A 106 -13.57 0.99 -2.57
N GLU A 107 -14.06 0.34 -1.52
CA GLU A 107 -13.43 0.34 -0.20
C GLU A 107 -13.33 -1.11 0.26
N LEU A 108 -12.13 -1.58 0.60
CA LEU A 108 -11.89 -2.93 1.10
C LEU A 108 -11.53 -2.86 2.58
N ILE A 109 -12.24 -3.63 3.40
CA ILE A 109 -11.93 -3.80 4.81
C ILE A 109 -11.45 -5.24 5.03
N VAL A 110 -10.25 -5.38 5.58
CA VAL A 110 -9.64 -6.67 5.95
C VAL A 110 -9.64 -6.77 7.48
N TYR A 111 -10.48 -7.65 8.02
CA TYR A 111 -10.59 -7.89 9.46
C TYR A 111 -9.58 -8.95 9.89
N ILE A 112 -8.71 -8.59 10.85
CA ILE A 112 -7.61 -9.41 11.34
C ILE A 112 -7.84 -9.73 12.82
N ASN A 113 -7.46 -10.93 13.26
CA ASN A 113 -7.63 -11.34 14.65
C ASN A 113 -6.80 -10.47 15.61
N ASN A 114 -7.46 -9.87 16.59
CA ASN A 114 -6.85 -9.06 17.66
C ASN A 114 -6.04 -7.85 17.18
N GLU A 115 -6.28 -7.39 15.95
CA GLU A 115 -5.63 -6.23 15.33
C GLU A 115 -6.71 -5.29 14.78
N GLU A 116 -6.34 -4.03 14.56
CA GLU A 116 -7.21 -3.09 13.85
C GLU A 116 -7.42 -3.53 12.38
N PRO A 117 -8.60 -3.31 11.79
CA PRO A 117 -8.84 -3.65 10.40
C PRO A 117 -7.99 -2.80 9.45
N ILE A 118 -7.45 -3.43 8.42
CA ILE A 118 -6.84 -2.69 7.30
C ILE A 118 -7.98 -2.17 6.41
N ILE A 119 -7.99 -0.86 6.15
CA ILE A 119 -8.99 -0.21 5.31
C ILE A 119 -8.28 0.40 4.10
N LEU A 120 -8.61 -0.09 2.92
CA LEU A 120 -8.12 0.42 1.64
C LEU A 120 -9.26 1.12 0.91
N SER A 121 -9.06 2.37 0.51
CA SER A 121 -10.05 3.19 -0.17
C SER A 121 -9.42 4.00 -1.30
N ASN A 122 -9.90 3.78 -2.52
CA ASN A 122 -9.38 4.52 -3.67
C ASN A 122 -9.83 5.99 -3.72
N GLU A 123 -10.73 6.40 -2.84
CA GLU A 123 -11.15 7.79 -2.68
C GLU A 123 -10.39 8.49 -1.55
N LYS A 124 -9.91 7.74 -0.55
CA LYS A 124 -9.25 8.32 0.63
C LYS A 124 -7.75 8.17 0.63
N ASP A 125 -7.19 7.11 0.06
CA ASP A 125 -5.76 6.79 0.17
C ASP A 125 -4.90 7.44 -0.93
N THR A 126 -5.52 8.23 -1.80
CA THR A 126 -4.87 8.74 -3.02
C THR A 126 -5.55 10.02 -3.50
N ASN A 127 -5.02 10.61 -4.56
CA ASN A 127 -5.63 11.78 -5.20
C ASN A 127 -6.52 11.40 -6.39
N GLU A 128 -7.28 12.37 -6.90
CA GLU A 128 -8.23 12.19 -8.01
C GLU A 128 -7.59 11.60 -9.29
N HIS A 129 -6.30 11.88 -9.52
CA HIS A 129 -5.58 11.38 -10.70
C HIS A 129 -5.27 9.88 -10.63
N TRP A 130 -5.11 9.35 -9.42
CA TRP A 130 -4.73 7.96 -9.17
C TRP A 130 -5.85 7.08 -8.62
N GLY A 131 -7.01 7.66 -8.28
CA GLY A 131 -8.17 6.94 -7.76
C GLY A 131 -8.60 5.74 -8.61
N ARG A 132 -8.54 5.83 -9.95
CA ARG A 132 -8.84 4.68 -10.82
C ARG A 132 -7.84 3.54 -10.67
N LYS A 133 -6.56 3.83 -10.46
CA LYS A 133 -5.52 2.81 -10.29
C LYS A 133 -5.64 2.12 -8.93
N PHE A 134 -5.93 2.89 -7.89
CA PHE A 134 -6.20 2.34 -6.57
C PHE A 134 -7.48 1.49 -6.55
N TYR A 135 -8.50 1.87 -7.34
CA TYR A 135 -9.67 1.02 -7.56
C TYR A 135 -9.29 -0.35 -8.14
N ASP A 136 -8.48 -0.36 -9.22
CA ASP A 136 -8.04 -1.60 -9.86
C ASP A 136 -7.20 -2.46 -8.88
N LEU A 137 -6.29 -1.85 -8.10
CA LEU A 137 -5.50 -2.52 -7.07
C LEU A 137 -6.36 -3.12 -5.96
N ILE A 138 -7.38 -2.41 -5.47
CA ILE A 138 -8.30 -2.92 -4.44
C ILE A 138 -9.02 -4.17 -4.93
N LEU A 139 -9.46 -4.20 -6.19
CA LEU A 139 -10.11 -5.38 -6.76
C LEU A 139 -9.14 -6.56 -6.91
N GLU A 140 -7.89 -6.29 -7.27
CA GLU A 140 -6.83 -7.31 -7.35
C GLU A 140 -6.53 -7.90 -5.96
N ILE A 141 -6.33 -7.05 -4.96
CA ILE A 141 -6.13 -7.45 -3.55
C ILE A 141 -7.32 -8.28 -3.08
N TYR A 142 -8.55 -7.82 -3.33
CA TYR A 142 -9.74 -8.57 -2.96
C TYR A 142 -9.78 -9.96 -3.60
N SER A 143 -9.36 -10.08 -4.87
CA SER A 143 -9.24 -11.38 -5.55
C SER A 143 -8.20 -12.28 -4.87
N VAL A 144 -7.01 -11.77 -4.56
CA VAL A 144 -5.95 -12.53 -3.85
C VAL A 144 -6.45 -13.05 -2.51
N LEU A 145 -7.14 -12.20 -1.74
CA LEU A 145 -7.62 -12.56 -0.40
C LEU A 145 -8.85 -13.49 -0.39
N LYS A 146 -9.58 -13.58 -1.50
CA LYS A 146 -10.76 -14.45 -1.64
C LYS A 146 -10.43 -15.88 -2.06
N VAL A 147 -9.29 -16.10 -2.70
CA VAL A 147 -8.80 -17.45 -3.06
C VAL A 147 -8.25 -18.09 -1.78
N LYS A 148 -9.15 -18.60 -0.92
CA LYS A 148 -8.83 -19.46 0.23
C LYS A 148 -8.99 -20.93 -0.15
#